data_AF-M0NEQ8-F1
#
_entry.id   AF-M0NEQ8-F1
#
_cell.length_a   1.000
_cell.length_b   1.000
_cell.length_c   1.000
_cell.angle_alpha   90.00
_cell.angle_beta   90.00
_cell.angle_gamma   90.00
#
_symmetry.space_group_name_H-M   'P 1'
#
loop_
_entity.id
_entity.type
_entity.pdbx_description
1 polymer ?
#
loop_
_entity_poly.entity_id
_entity_poly.type
_entity_poly.pdbx_seq_one_letter_code
_entity_poly.pdbx_strand_id
1 'polypeptide(L)'
;MNVVIDGATLFLLAARTPNVREFAFELALCAHLEAGFDGIVSRQLGASTGGNRVIDVACIEPGPGFDDRARITPETIPDAAIESRVGAGEARYWKDCFDCHPDHARSVTDRAIEIGFFESERRGGREYVRQVARYPEDWFGRIVGIENKPDLGTPGDLENQLRTDASLGLFDTAILATASHVTGAHLNRIPEEIGVWRFDPETETREVVREPTPLAPAEPGIEPLDRGATKTDVRVVSVAEKACTRRRLAERAYGKGWRTYEFPSCEKIEPRAYAGTNELPFCRWKGRFVHPAAECGISCPGHDPDDPPDVDLESERDRRSPWVREPDGQRRRQAGLDRFG
;
A
#
# COMPACT_ATOMS: atom_id res chain seq x y z
N MET A 1 39.87 -53.65 -3.28
CA MET A 1 39.01 -53.59 -4.48
C MET A 1 37.62 -54.03 -4.04
N ASN A 2 36.60 -53.28 -4.46
CA ASN A 2 35.17 -53.37 -4.13
C ASN A 2 34.75 -52.69 -2.83
N VAL A 3 34.69 -51.36 -2.92
CA VAL A 3 33.81 -50.50 -2.11
C VAL A 3 32.39 -50.69 -2.67
N VAL A 4 31.47 -51.16 -1.85
CA VAL A 4 30.03 -51.14 -2.13
C VAL A 4 29.50 -49.81 -1.61
N ILE A 5 29.16 -48.91 -2.54
CA ILE A 5 28.47 -47.66 -2.23
C ILE A 5 26.97 -47.97 -2.30
N ASP A 6 26.31 -47.92 -1.14
CA ASP A 6 24.87 -48.14 -1.03
C ASP A 6 24.14 -46.90 -1.58
N GLY A 7 23.40 -47.10 -2.67
CA GLY A 7 22.71 -46.06 -3.41
C GLY A 7 21.36 -45.73 -2.78
N ALA A 8 21.36 -44.86 -1.77
CA ALA A 8 20.14 -44.20 -1.34
C ALA A 8 19.77 -43.13 -2.37
N THR A 9 18.94 -43.51 -3.35
CA THR A 9 18.29 -42.58 -4.27
C THR A 9 17.34 -41.67 -3.48
N LEU A 10 17.84 -40.48 -3.13
CA LEU A 10 17.04 -39.37 -2.66
C LEU A 10 16.17 -38.90 -3.84
N PHE A 11 14.95 -39.42 -3.94
CA PHE A 11 13.91 -38.79 -4.76
C PHE A 11 13.62 -37.42 -4.15
N LEU A 12 14.29 -36.37 -4.64
CA LEU A 12 13.75 -35.02 -4.54
C LEU A 12 12.40 -35.08 -5.27
N LEU A 13 11.30 -35.09 -4.51
CA LEU A 13 10.04 -34.60 -5.03
C LEU A 13 10.34 -33.18 -5.52
N ALA A 14 10.32 -32.97 -6.83
CA ALA A 14 10.07 -31.66 -7.37
C ALA A 14 8.71 -31.25 -6.80
N ALA A 15 8.73 -30.42 -5.75
CA ALA A 15 7.55 -29.81 -5.21
C ALA A 15 6.85 -29.12 -6.37
N ARG A 16 5.68 -29.65 -6.77
CA ARG A 16 4.76 -28.90 -7.63
C ARG A 16 4.54 -27.59 -6.89
N THR A 17 5.02 -26.48 -7.44
CA THR A 17 4.65 -25.15 -6.97
C THR A 17 3.13 -25.14 -6.94
N PRO A 18 2.49 -24.95 -5.77
CA PRO A 18 1.04 -24.79 -5.73
C PRO A 18 0.68 -23.67 -6.70
N ASN A 19 -0.46 -23.79 -7.40
CA ASN A 19 -1.01 -22.66 -8.13
C ASN A 19 -1.49 -21.63 -7.08
N VAL A 20 -0.55 -20.83 -6.57
CA VAL A 20 -0.82 -19.80 -5.57
C VAL A 20 -1.56 -18.68 -6.29
N ARG A 21 -2.76 -18.39 -5.81
CA ARG A 21 -3.55 -17.27 -6.35
C ARG A 21 -2.89 -15.95 -5.99
N GLU A 22 -2.84 -15.03 -6.95
CA GLU A 22 -2.19 -13.72 -6.80
C GLU A 22 -2.64 -12.98 -5.54
N PHE A 23 -3.95 -12.94 -5.26
CA PHE A 23 -4.46 -12.29 -4.06
C PHE A 23 -4.06 -12.98 -2.75
N ALA A 24 -4.09 -14.32 -2.71
CA ALA A 24 -3.69 -15.06 -1.50
C ALA A 24 -2.19 -14.91 -1.23
N PHE A 25 -1.38 -14.91 -2.29
CA PHE A 25 0.05 -14.61 -2.22
C PHE A 25 0.29 -13.20 -1.66
N GLU A 26 -0.40 -12.20 -2.20
CA GLU A 26 -0.29 -10.80 -1.78
C GLU A 26 -0.67 -10.61 -0.30
N LEU A 27 -1.78 -11.21 0.17
CA LEU A 27 -2.17 -11.12 1.58
C LEU A 27 -1.15 -11.80 2.51
N ALA A 28 -0.67 -12.98 2.14
CA ALA A 28 0.34 -13.69 2.89
C ALA A 28 1.64 -12.87 2.98
N LEU A 29 2.07 -12.27 1.87
CA LEU A 29 3.25 -11.42 1.85
C LEU A 29 3.06 -10.16 2.70
N CYS A 30 1.93 -9.47 2.60
CA CYS A 30 1.64 -8.29 3.44
C CYS A 30 1.67 -8.62 4.94
N ALA A 31 1.04 -9.73 5.34
CA ALA A 31 1.06 -10.19 6.72
C ALA A 31 2.47 -10.54 7.21
N HIS A 32 3.26 -11.24 6.37
CA HIS A 32 4.66 -11.55 6.67
C HIS A 32 5.52 -10.29 6.80
N LEU A 33 5.34 -9.31 5.92
CA LEU A 33 6.07 -8.04 5.97
C LEU A 33 5.74 -7.25 7.22
N GLU A 34 4.45 -7.07 7.54
CA GLU A 34 3.99 -6.34 8.72
C GLU A 34 4.49 -6.97 10.03
N ALA A 35 4.66 -8.30 10.07
CA ALA A 35 5.20 -8.99 11.24
C ALA A 35 6.65 -8.60 11.58
N GLY A 36 7.43 -8.17 10.58
CA GLY A 36 8.86 -7.85 10.73
C GLY A 36 9.23 -6.41 10.37
N PHE A 37 8.24 -5.55 10.10
CA PHE A 37 8.46 -4.17 9.63
C PHE A 37 7.81 -3.17 10.58
N ASP A 38 8.63 -2.31 11.17
CA ASP A 38 8.17 -1.21 12.03
C ASP A 38 7.79 0.01 11.17
N GLY A 39 6.64 -0.09 10.51
CA GLY A 39 6.15 0.92 9.57
C GLY A 39 4.80 0.59 8.97
N ILE A 40 4.43 1.29 7.89
CA ILE A 40 3.15 1.06 7.21
C ILE A 40 3.33 0.15 6.01
N VAL A 41 2.64 -1.00 6.02
CA VAL A 41 2.45 -1.84 4.83
C VAL A 41 1.09 -1.50 4.21
N SER A 42 1.07 -1.27 2.90
CA SER A 42 -0.16 -1.01 2.16
C SER A 42 -0.12 -1.66 0.80
N ARG A 43 -1.29 -1.92 0.21
CA ARG A 43 -1.42 -2.59 -1.08
C ARG A 43 -2.04 -1.71 -2.17
N GLN A 44 -1.77 -2.04 -3.43
CA GLN A 44 -2.47 -1.53 -4.61
C GLN A 44 -2.54 0.01 -4.60
N LEU A 45 -1.37 0.65 -4.69
CA LEU A 45 -1.22 2.10 -4.63
C LEU A 45 -0.77 2.68 -5.97
N GLY A 46 -1.36 3.80 -6.39
CA GLY A 46 -0.88 4.51 -7.58
C GLY A 46 0.55 5.01 -7.37
N ALA A 47 1.43 4.67 -8.30
CA ALA A 47 2.87 4.91 -8.27
C ALA A 47 3.38 5.51 -9.59
N SER A 48 2.52 6.24 -10.29
CA SER A 48 2.83 7.01 -11.49
C SER A 48 2.70 8.51 -11.24
N THR A 49 3.39 9.32 -12.06
CA THR A 49 3.23 10.78 -12.05
C THR A 49 2.32 11.26 -13.18
N GLY A 50 2.14 10.45 -14.23
CA GLY A 50 1.17 10.70 -15.31
C GLY A 50 0.58 9.44 -15.94
N GLY A 51 1.15 8.26 -15.70
CA GLY A 51 0.63 6.97 -16.16
C GLY A 51 -0.41 6.31 -15.23
N ASN A 52 -0.61 5.00 -15.39
CA ASN A 52 -1.53 4.17 -14.62
C ASN A 52 -0.82 3.13 -13.73
N ARG A 53 0.48 3.31 -13.46
CA ARG A 53 1.26 2.37 -12.64
C ARG A 53 0.67 2.27 -11.23
N VAL A 54 0.31 1.06 -10.82
CA VAL A 54 -0.14 0.72 -9.47
C VAL A 54 0.82 -0.30 -8.90
N ILE A 55 1.52 -0.01 -7.80
CA ILE A 55 2.38 -0.97 -7.11
C ILE A 55 1.54 -1.92 -6.26
N ASP A 56 1.88 -3.21 -6.26
CA ASP A 56 1.14 -4.22 -5.52
C ASP A 56 1.24 -4.03 -4.02
N VAL A 57 2.45 -3.88 -3.50
CA VAL A 57 2.72 -3.66 -2.07
C VAL A 57 3.73 -2.53 -1.89
N ALA A 58 3.50 -1.66 -0.91
CA ALA A 58 4.42 -0.63 -0.50
C ALA A 58 4.69 -0.73 1.00
N CYS A 59 5.96 -0.68 1.39
CA CYS A 59 6.39 -0.55 2.78
C CYS A 59 6.93 0.87 2.98
N ILE A 60 6.34 1.61 3.92
CA ILE A 60 6.69 3.01 4.22
C ILE A 60 7.31 3.07 5.60
N GLU A 61 8.57 3.47 5.67
CA GLU A 61 9.24 3.72 6.95
C GLU A 61 8.67 4.98 7.61
N PRO A 62 8.44 4.99 8.93
CA PRO A 62 8.13 6.21 9.66
C PRO A 62 9.29 7.21 9.58
N GLY A 63 8.98 8.47 9.30
CA GLY A 63 9.92 9.58 9.43
C GLY A 63 9.79 10.28 10.79
N PRO A 64 10.65 11.26 11.10
CA PRO A 64 10.58 12.00 12.37
C PRO A 64 9.25 12.70 12.64
N GLY A 65 8.50 13.09 11.59
CA GLY A 65 7.17 13.71 11.74
C GLY A 65 6.00 12.72 11.83
N PHE A 66 6.25 11.41 11.92
CA PHE A 66 5.21 10.39 11.81
C PHE A 66 4.13 10.53 12.91
N ASP A 67 4.55 10.70 14.17
CA ASP A 67 3.62 10.85 15.29
C ASP A 67 2.70 12.07 15.12
N ASP A 68 3.24 13.17 14.60
CA ASP A 68 2.46 14.37 14.30
C ASP A 68 1.42 14.10 13.22
N ARG A 69 1.78 13.33 12.19
CA ARG A 69 0.84 12.92 11.13
C ARG A 69 -0.25 12.00 11.69
N ALA A 70 0.13 11.05 12.54
CA ALA A 70 -0.79 10.08 13.11
C ALA A 70 -1.85 10.75 14.02
N ARG A 71 -1.47 11.83 14.72
CA ARG A 71 -2.38 12.64 15.58
C ARG A 71 -3.44 13.43 14.82
N ILE A 72 -3.35 13.57 13.50
CA ILE A 72 -4.32 14.35 12.71
C ILE A 72 -5.61 13.56 12.48
N THR A 73 -5.49 12.42 11.82
CA THR A 73 -6.63 11.60 11.37
C THR A 73 -6.16 10.21 10.95
N PRO A 74 -6.96 9.15 11.16
CA PRO A 74 -6.67 7.80 10.63
C PRO A 74 -6.74 7.76 9.09
N GLU A 75 -7.40 8.73 8.47
CA GLU A 75 -7.73 8.75 7.05
C GLU A 75 -6.59 9.24 6.15
N THR A 76 -6.71 9.01 4.85
CA THR A 76 -5.86 9.68 3.84
C THR A 76 -6.21 11.16 3.79
N ILE A 77 -5.23 12.05 3.95
CA ILE A 77 -5.46 13.50 3.74
C ILE A 77 -5.35 13.80 2.24
N PRO A 78 -6.35 14.49 1.64
CA PRO A 78 -6.29 14.83 0.23
C PRO A 78 -5.08 15.73 -0.10
N ASP A 79 -4.35 15.38 -1.14
CA ASP A 79 -3.15 16.12 -1.57
C ASP A 79 -3.43 17.60 -1.83
N ALA A 80 -4.54 17.89 -2.50
CA ALA A 80 -5.00 19.25 -2.76
C ALA A 80 -5.34 20.04 -1.48
N ALA A 81 -5.72 19.38 -0.38
CA ALA A 81 -5.91 20.04 0.91
C ALA A 81 -4.56 20.41 1.54
N ILE A 82 -3.57 19.52 1.42
CA ILE A 82 -2.21 19.75 1.92
C ILE A 82 -1.52 20.87 1.12
N GLU A 83 -1.68 20.90 -0.21
CA GLU A 83 -1.09 21.92 -1.09
C GLU A 83 -1.84 23.25 -1.10
N SER A 84 -3.05 23.30 -0.52
CA SER A 84 -3.85 24.51 -0.48
C SER A 84 -3.19 25.63 0.34
N ARG A 85 -3.66 26.86 0.12
CA ARG A 85 -3.28 28.04 0.92
C ARG A 85 -3.99 28.11 2.28
N VAL A 86 -4.68 27.04 2.70
CA VAL A 86 -5.26 26.90 4.05
C VAL A 86 -4.15 26.48 5.01
N GLY A 87 -3.87 27.30 6.02
CA GLY A 87 -2.90 26.97 7.06
C GLY A 87 -3.55 26.76 8.43
N ALA A 88 -2.74 26.40 9.43
CA ALA A 88 -3.18 26.27 10.83
C ALA A 88 -3.38 27.62 11.58
N GLY A 89 -3.27 28.74 10.86
CA GLY A 89 -3.36 30.10 11.39
C GLY A 89 -4.80 30.63 11.41
N GLU A 90 -4.99 31.84 10.87
CA GLU A 90 -6.33 32.43 10.70
C GLU A 90 -7.12 31.66 9.63
N ALA A 91 -8.41 31.44 9.90
CA ALA A 91 -9.33 30.87 8.94
C ALA A 91 -9.48 31.75 7.68
N ARG A 92 -9.46 31.11 6.51
CA ARG A 92 -9.52 31.76 5.20
C ARG A 92 -10.74 31.33 4.42
N TYR A 93 -11.24 32.21 3.55
CA TYR A 93 -12.36 31.87 2.69
C TYR A 93 -11.94 30.74 1.75
N TRP A 94 -12.61 29.58 1.83
CA TRP A 94 -12.12 28.36 1.19
C TRP A 94 -11.94 28.51 -0.33
N LYS A 95 -12.81 29.28 -1.01
CA LYS A 95 -12.72 29.50 -2.47
C LYS A 95 -11.43 30.20 -2.89
N ASP A 96 -10.82 30.97 -2.00
CA ASP A 96 -9.60 31.71 -2.28
C ASP A 96 -8.35 30.89 -1.95
N CYS A 97 -8.48 29.61 -1.57
CA CYS A 97 -7.37 28.81 -1.05
C CYS A 97 -6.84 27.72 -1.99
N PHE A 98 -7.52 27.43 -3.09
CA PHE A 98 -7.18 26.32 -3.98
C PHE A 98 -6.88 26.80 -5.40
N ASP A 99 -5.92 26.14 -6.03
CA ASP A 99 -5.51 26.41 -7.41
C ASP A 99 -6.10 25.33 -8.35
N CYS A 100 -7.40 25.08 -8.23
CA CYS A 100 -8.13 24.08 -9.03
C CYS A 100 -9.60 24.50 -9.28
N HIS A 101 -10.36 23.67 -10.01
CA HIS A 101 -11.77 23.94 -10.31
C HIS A 101 -12.61 24.06 -9.01
N PRO A 102 -13.56 25.02 -8.89
CA PRO A 102 -14.31 25.26 -7.67
C PRO A 102 -15.05 24.04 -7.10
N ASP A 103 -15.60 23.17 -7.95
CA ASP A 103 -16.30 21.97 -7.50
C ASP A 103 -15.33 20.94 -6.88
N HIS A 104 -14.10 20.84 -7.43
CA HIS A 104 -13.07 20.00 -6.85
C HIS A 104 -12.58 20.59 -5.52
N ALA A 105 -12.33 21.91 -5.48
CA ALA A 105 -11.98 22.61 -4.24
C ALA A 105 -13.06 22.42 -3.16
N ARG A 106 -14.35 22.41 -3.53
CA ARG A 106 -15.44 22.13 -2.61
C ARG A 106 -15.37 20.71 -2.06
N SER A 107 -15.27 19.71 -2.94
CA SER A 107 -15.15 18.30 -2.56
C SER A 107 -13.96 18.04 -1.63
N VAL A 108 -12.81 18.64 -1.93
CA VAL A 108 -11.60 18.57 -1.10
C VAL A 108 -11.82 19.25 0.26
N THR A 109 -12.45 20.42 0.29
CA THR A 109 -12.77 21.14 1.53
C THR A 109 -13.70 20.31 2.42
N ASP A 110 -14.77 19.75 1.85
CA ASP A 110 -15.73 18.93 2.57
C ASP A 110 -15.06 17.68 3.15
N ARG A 111 -14.28 16.97 2.34
CA ARG A 111 -13.53 15.80 2.81
C ARG A 111 -12.54 16.17 3.91
N ALA A 112 -11.81 17.27 3.77
CA ALA A 112 -10.85 17.72 4.79
C ALA A 112 -11.54 18.06 6.12
N ILE A 113 -12.75 18.62 6.09
CA ILE A 113 -13.56 18.86 7.30
C ILE A 113 -14.04 17.54 7.91
N GLU A 114 -14.58 16.65 7.07
CA GLU A 114 -15.11 15.34 7.47
C GLU A 114 -14.06 14.51 8.24
N ILE A 115 -12.84 14.43 7.71
CA ILE A 115 -11.75 13.68 8.35
C ILE A 115 -11.05 14.42 9.48
N GLY A 116 -11.50 15.65 9.80
CA GLY A 116 -10.94 16.46 10.86
C GLY A 116 -9.60 17.11 10.56
N PHE A 117 -9.15 17.17 9.29
CA PHE A 117 -7.95 17.92 8.92
C PHE A 117 -8.19 19.43 8.88
N PHE A 118 -9.38 19.84 8.43
CA PHE A 118 -9.86 21.22 8.52
C PHE A 118 -10.93 21.36 9.60
N GLU A 119 -11.02 22.56 10.16
CA GLU A 119 -12.21 23.04 10.83
C GLU A 119 -12.81 24.21 10.06
N SER A 120 -14.13 24.39 10.18
CA SER A 120 -14.87 25.43 9.49
C SER A 120 -15.60 26.36 10.44
N GLU A 121 -15.72 27.62 10.04
CA GLU A 121 -16.52 28.63 10.72
C GLU A 121 -17.24 29.51 9.69
N ARG A 122 -18.33 30.17 10.11
CA ARG A 122 -19.11 31.06 9.23
C ARG A 122 -19.01 32.51 9.66
N ARG A 123 -18.68 33.39 8.72
CA ARG A 123 -18.66 34.85 8.88
C ARG A 123 -19.49 35.48 7.77
N GLY A 124 -20.58 36.19 8.11
CA GLY A 124 -21.41 36.89 7.12
C GLY A 124 -21.91 36.02 5.97
N GLY A 125 -22.31 34.76 6.24
CA GLY A 125 -22.79 33.81 5.23
C GLY A 125 -21.71 33.12 4.39
N ARG A 126 -20.43 33.47 4.58
CA ARG A 126 -19.28 32.81 3.93
C ARG A 126 -18.64 31.80 4.89
N GLU A 127 -18.13 30.71 4.32
CA GLU A 127 -17.44 29.66 5.07
C GLU A 127 -15.93 29.86 5.01
N TYR A 128 -15.30 29.90 6.17
CA TYR A 128 -13.87 30.04 6.35
C TYR A 128 -13.33 28.75 6.95
N VAL A 129 -12.15 28.34 6.50
CA VAL A 129 -11.52 27.09 6.95
C VAL A 129 -10.08 27.34 7.38
N ARG A 130 -9.62 26.53 8.34
CA ARG A 130 -8.20 26.43 8.74
C ARG A 130 -7.84 24.98 9.02
N GLN A 131 -6.56 24.65 8.93
CA GLN A 131 -6.06 23.35 9.35
C GLN A 131 -6.12 23.23 10.89
N VAL A 132 -6.47 22.05 11.39
CA VAL A 132 -6.46 21.78 12.84
C VAL A 132 -5.04 21.74 13.42
N ALA A 133 -4.08 21.33 12.59
CA ALA A 133 -2.66 21.24 12.88
C ALA A 133 -1.88 21.54 11.61
N ARG A 134 -0.62 21.96 11.73
CA ARG A 134 0.24 22.04 10.54
C ARG A 134 0.49 20.63 10.03
N TYR A 135 0.39 20.45 8.71
CA TYR A 135 0.82 19.20 8.10
C TYR A 135 2.33 19.01 8.34
N PRO A 136 2.77 17.84 8.88
CA PRO A 136 4.16 17.64 9.24
C PRO A 136 5.04 17.46 8.01
N GLU A 137 6.25 18.02 8.08
CA GLU A 137 7.34 17.71 7.15
C GLU A 137 7.99 16.38 7.55
N ASP A 138 8.64 15.70 6.60
CA ASP A 138 9.44 14.49 6.84
C ASP A 138 8.76 13.42 7.71
N TRP A 139 7.44 13.23 7.56
CA TRP A 139 6.71 12.26 8.37
C TRP A 139 6.84 10.81 7.88
N PHE A 140 7.33 10.61 6.65
CA PHE A 140 7.66 9.31 6.09
C PHE A 140 9.11 9.28 5.60
N GLY A 141 9.74 8.12 5.70
CA GLY A 141 11.10 7.84 5.28
C GLY A 141 11.16 7.10 3.94
N ARG A 142 11.91 5.99 3.92
CA ARG A 142 12.07 5.18 2.71
C ARG A 142 10.76 4.50 2.30
N ILE A 143 10.58 4.35 1.01
CA ILE A 143 9.47 3.65 0.37
C ILE A 143 10.05 2.48 -0.41
N VAL A 144 9.70 1.26 -0.01
CA VAL A 144 10.02 0.04 -0.75
C VAL A 144 8.79 -0.35 -1.56
N GLY A 145 8.92 -0.37 -2.89
CA GLY A 145 7.89 -0.91 -3.78
C GLY A 145 8.12 -2.40 -4.02
N ILE A 146 7.09 -3.22 -3.89
CA ILE A 146 7.15 -4.65 -4.13
C ILE A 146 6.07 -5.04 -5.14
N GLU A 147 6.50 -5.63 -6.25
CA GLU A 147 5.65 -6.21 -7.28
C GLU A 147 5.50 -7.70 -7.03
N ASN A 148 4.26 -8.20 -7.01
CA ASN A 148 3.96 -9.59 -6.75
C ASN A 148 3.78 -10.34 -8.06
N LYS A 149 4.57 -11.39 -8.26
CA LYS A 149 4.34 -12.33 -9.34
C LYS A 149 4.55 -13.78 -8.88
N PRO A 150 3.53 -14.43 -8.31
CA PRO A 150 3.69 -15.80 -7.80
C PRO A 150 4.09 -16.78 -8.90
N ASP A 151 3.52 -16.66 -10.10
CA ASP A 151 3.84 -17.47 -11.29
C ASP A 151 4.61 -16.67 -12.35
N LEU A 152 5.92 -16.95 -12.49
CA LEU A 152 6.76 -16.37 -13.53
C LEU A 152 6.58 -17.03 -14.91
N GLY A 153 5.85 -18.14 -15.00
CA GLY A 153 5.49 -18.78 -16.27
C GLY A 153 4.55 -17.92 -17.12
N THR A 154 3.76 -17.05 -16.49
CA THR A 154 2.82 -16.14 -17.15
C THR A 154 3.08 -14.69 -16.72
N PRO A 155 4.21 -14.07 -17.14
CA PRO A 155 4.68 -12.81 -16.60
C PRO A 155 3.77 -11.61 -16.93
N GLY A 156 3.00 -11.65 -18.01
CA GLY A 156 2.18 -10.52 -18.45
C GLY A 156 3.05 -9.27 -18.68
N ASP A 157 2.62 -8.12 -18.14
CA ASP A 157 3.31 -6.84 -18.25
C ASP A 157 4.45 -6.62 -17.24
N LEU A 158 4.83 -7.66 -16.48
CA LEU A 158 5.82 -7.58 -15.39
C LEU A 158 7.09 -6.83 -15.78
N GLU A 159 7.69 -7.20 -16.90
CA GLU A 159 8.94 -6.60 -17.36
C GLU A 159 8.79 -5.08 -17.57
N ASN A 160 7.63 -4.65 -18.06
CA ASN A 160 7.35 -3.24 -18.31
C ASN A 160 7.18 -2.47 -17.01
N GLN A 161 6.46 -3.05 -16.05
CA GLN A 161 6.27 -2.47 -14.72
C GLN A 161 7.61 -2.31 -13.99
N LEU A 162 8.45 -3.37 -13.97
CA LEU A 162 9.75 -3.32 -13.31
C LEU A 162 10.72 -2.34 -13.99
N ARG A 163 10.69 -2.23 -15.32
CA ARG A 163 11.45 -1.20 -16.04
C ARG A 163 10.99 0.20 -15.68
N THR A 164 9.67 0.43 -15.59
CA THR A 164 9.11 1.72 -15.17
C THR A 164 9.54 2.06 -13.75
N ASP A 165 9.49 1.11 -12.81
CA ASP A 165 9.90 1.36 -11.42
C ASP A 165 11.38 1.74 -11.32
N ALA A 166 12.25 1.03 -12.04
CA ALA A 166 13.67 1.32 -12.12
C ALA A 166 13.95 2.68 -12.78
N SER A 167 13.32 2.97 -13.93
CA SER A 167 13.60 4.19 -14.69
C SER A 167 13.00 5.45 -14.06
N LEU A 168 11.81 5.35 -13.46
CA LEU A 168 11.17 6.46 -12.78
C LEU A 168 11.87 6.73 -11.44
N GLY A 169 12.34 5.66 -10.76
CA GLY A 169 13.01 5.75 -9.48
C GLY A 169 12.12 6.39 -8.41
N LEU A 170 10.82 6.07 -8.39
CA LEU A 170 9.88 6.64 -7.42
C LEU A 170 10.14 6.10 -6.00
N PHE A 171 10.56 4.84 -5.92
CA PHE A 171 10.87 4.13 -4.68
C PHE A 171 12.34 4.32 -4.28
N ASP A 172 12.67 4.04 -3.03
CA ASP A 172 14.06 3.96 -2.57
C ASP A 172 14.69 2.63 -3.00
N THR A 173 13.90 1.56 -3.01
CA THR A 173 14.23 0.25 -3.59
C THR A 173 12.97 -0.38 -4.16
N ALA A 174 13.11 -1.18 -5.22
CA ALA A 174 12.00 -1.94 -5.80
C ALA A 174 12.33 -3.44 -5.85
N ILE A 175 11.33 -4.28 -5.65
CA ILE A 175 11.50 -5.72 -5.45
C ILE A 175 10.43 -6.49 -6.23
N LEU A 176 10.82 -7.59 -6.85
CA LEU A 176 9.91 -8.62 -7.34
C LEU A 176 9.79 -9.74 -6.29
N ALA A 177 8.59 -9.99 -5.78
CA ALA A 177 8.30 -11.13 -4.91
C ALA A 177 7.59 -12.24 -5.71
N THR A 178 8.11 -13.47 -5.67
CA THR A 178 7.56 -14.61 -6.42
C THR A 178 7.54 -15.90 -5.61
N ALA A 179 6.59 -16.80 -5.90
CA ALA A 179 6.61 -18.18 -5.41
C ALA A 179 7.35 -19.12 -6.37
N SER A 180 7.64 -18.67 -7.59
CA SER A 180 8.30 -19.47 -8.61
C SER A 180 9.77 -19.67 -8.31
N HIS A 181 10.31 -20.80 -8.77
CA HIS A 181 11.75 -20.96 -8.83
C HIS A 181 12.36 -19.95 -9.82
N VAL A 182 13.33 -19.17 -9.35
CA VAL A 182 13.98 -18.12 -10.13
C VAL A 182 15.20 -18.70 -10.84
N THR A 183 15.24 -18.58 -12.17
CA THR A 183 16.35 -19.06 -13.01
C THR A 183 17.19 -17.89 -13.51
N GLY A 184 18.40 -18.15 -14.00
CA GLY A 184 19.20 -17.12 -14.66
C GLY A 184 18.50 -16.45 -15.85
N ALA A 185 17.69 -17.21 -16.60
CA ALA A 185 16.89 -16.66 -17.70
C ALA A 185 15.78 -15.71 -17.21
N HIS A 186 15.23 -15.93 -16.02
CA HIS A 186 14.31 -14.97 -15.39
C HIS A 186 15.06 -13.69 -14.99
N LEU A 187 16.19 -13.84 -14.29
CA LEU A 187 17.01 -12.70 -13.82
C LEU A 187 17.48 -11.80 -14.97
N ASN A 188 17.83 -12.36 -16.13
CA ASN A 188 18.26 -11.60 -17.30
C ASN A 188 17.19 -10.68 -17.90
N ARG A 189 15.90 -10.90 -17.59
CA ARG A 189 14.80 -10.04 -18.06
C ARG A 189 14.43 -8.95 -17.06
N ILE A 190 14.86 -9.11 -15.81
CA ILE A 190 14.56 -8.17 -14.73
C ILE A 190 15.68 -7.14 -14.66
N PRO A 191 15.38 -5.81 -14.62
CA PRO A 191 16.40 -4.79 -14.45
C PRO A 191 17.31 -5.09 -13.25
N GLU A 192 18.59 -4.78 -13.34
CA GLU A 192 19.59 -5.19 -12.34
C GLU A 192 19.37 -4.54 -10.97
N GLU A 193 18.72 -3.38 -10.95
CA GLU A 193 18.41 -2.62 -9.75
C GLU A 193 17.31 -3.27 -8.92
N ILE A 194 16.46 -4.10 -9.54
CA ILE A 194 15.31 -4.70 -8.89
C ILE A 194 15.74 -5.91 -8.03
N GLY A 195 15.43 -5.85 -6.74
CA GLY A 195 15.60 -7.00 -5.85
C GLY A 195 14.67 -8.14 -6.23
N VAL A 196 15.05 -9.38 -5.92
CA VAL A 196 14.21 -10.54 -6.20
C VAL A 196 14.10 -11.40 -4.95
N TRP A 197 12.87 -11.59 -4.48
CA TRP A 197 12.54 -12.45 -3.36
C TRP A 197 11.78 -13.66 -3.84
N ARG A 198 12.19 -14.85 -3.37
CA ARG A 198 11.34 -16.03 -3.42
C ARG A 198 10.61 -16.15 -2.08
N PHE A 199 9.28 -16.06 -2.12
CA PHE A 199 8.42 -16.17 -0.94
C PHE A 199 7.55 -17.41 -1.06
N ASP A 200 7.58 -18.25 -0.02
CA ASP A 200 6.70 -19.40 0.12
C ASP A 200 5.66 -19.12 1.21
N PRO A 201 4.39 -18.90 0.83
CA PRO A 201 3.32 -18.66 1.79
C PRO A 201 3.05 -19.83 2.73
N GLU A 202 3.34 -21.08 2.36
CA GLU A 202 3.03 -22.25 3.20
C GLU A 202 4.00 -22.38 4.37
N THR A 203 5.28 -22.08 4.14
CA THR A 203 6.33 -22.14 5.15
C THR A 203 6.62 -20.79 5.80
N GLU A 204 5.96 -19.72 5.33
CA GLU A 204 6.21 -18.32 5.73
C GLU A 204 7.68 -17.91 5.52
N THR A 205 8.37 -18.52 4.56
CA THR A 205 9.79 -18.26 4.31
C THR A 205 10.00 -17.31 3.15
N ARG A 206 10.90 -16.35 3.34
CA ARG A 206 11.35 -15.42 2.32
C ARG A 206 12.85 -15.57 2.10
N GLU A 207 13.24 -16.02 0.91
CA GLU A 207 14.61 -16.10 0.44
C GLU A 207 14.94 -14.90 -0.45
N VAL A 208 16.07 -14.24 -0.19
CA VAL A 208 16.58 -13.18 -1.07
C VAL A 208 17.43 -13.82 -2.16
N VAL A 209 16.90 -13.82 -3.39
CA VAL A 209 17.60 -14.34 -4.58
C VAL A 209 18.57 -13.29 -5.13
N ARG A 210 18.15 -12.01 -5.09
CA ARG A 210 18.99 -10.86 -5.45
C ARG A 210 18.63 -9.68 -4.54
N GLU A 211 19.64 -9.06 -3.94
CA GLU A 211 19.46 -7.83 -3.18
C GLU A 211 19.07 -6.67 -4.12
N PRO A 212 18.13 -5.79 -3.72
CA PRO A 212 17.82 -4.60 -4.50
C PRO A 212 18.98 -3.60 -4.46
N THR A 213 19.20 -2.90 -5.57
CA THR A 213 20.08 -1.73 -5.61
C THR A 213 19.24 -0.49 -5.28
N PRO A 214 19.76 0.45 -4.46
CA PRO A 214 19.09 1.72 -4.22
C PRO A 214 18.80 2.47 -5.52
N LEU A 215 17.57 2.95 -5.66
CA LEU A 215 17.15 3.84 -6.73
C LEU A 215 17.41 5.31 -6.31
N ALA A 216 17.20 6.25 -7.24
CA ALA A 216 17.46 7.67 -7.02
C ALA A 216 16.15 8.50 -6.92
N PRO A 217 15.40 8.45 -5.79
CA PRO A 217 14.16 9.22 -5.64
C PRO A 217 14.36 10.75 -5.61
N ALA A 218 15.57 11.20 -5.26
CA ALA A 218 15.96 12.61 -5.23
C ALA A 218 16.55 13.14 -6.56
N GLU A 219 16.57 12.31 -7.61
CA GLU A 219 17.02 12.70 -8.95
C GLU A 219 15.85 12.64 -9.94
N PRO A 220 15.91 13.41 -11.06
CA PRO A 220 14.93 13.31 -12.13
C PRO A 220 14.82 11.87 -12.63
N GLY A 221 13.59 11.41 -12.89
CA GLY A 221 13.31 10.07 -13.38
C GLY A 221 12.77 10.09 -14.81
N ILE A 222 12.68 8.90 -15.42
CA ILE A 222 12.04 8.70 -16.72
C ILE A 222 10.79 7.85 -16.54
N GLU A 223 9.62 8.39 -16.86
CA GLU A 223 8.37 7.64 -16.92
C GLU A 223 8.14 7.18 -18.38
N PRO A 224 8.12 5.86 -18.65
CA PRO A 224 7.65 5.33 -19.92
C PRO A 224 6.14 5.57 -20.06
N LEU A 225 5.73 6.12 -21.21
CA LEU A 225 4.34 6.34 -21.59
C LEU A 225 3.91 5.23 -22.58
N ASP A 226 3.20 5.60 -23.64
CA ASP A 226 2.74 4.66 -24.66
C ASP A 226 3.90 3.98 -25.39
N ARG A 227 3.81 2.66 -25.49
CA ARG A 227 4.72 1.84 -26.28
C ARG A 227 4.12 1.54 -27.65
N GLY A 228 4.79 1.99 -28.69
CA GLY A 228 4.59 1.53 -30.06
C GLY A 228 5.54 0.38 -30.41
N ALA A 229 5.33 -0.25 -31.58
CA ALA A 229 6.13 -1.39 -32.02
C ALA A 229 7.64 -1.11 -32.17
N THR A 230 8.01 0.16 -32.41
CA THR A 230 9.41 0.58 -32.67
C THR A 230 9.88 1.73 -31.78
N LYS A 231 8.99 2.30 -30.95
CA LYS A 231 9.30 3.45 -30.10
C LYS A 231 8.55 3.36 -28.78
N THR A 232 9.18 3.85 -27.72
CA THR A 232 8.50 4.11 -26.44
C THR A 232 8.55 5.60 -26.22
N ASP A 233 7.38 6.23 -26.09
CA ASP A 233 7.34 7.64 -25.71
C ASP A 233 7.70 7.71 -24.22
N VAL A 234 8.58 8.65 -23.86
CA VAL A 234 9.09 8.80 -22.50
C VAL A 234 8.94 10.24 -22.03
N ARG A 235 8.78 10.42 -20.73
CA ARG A 235 8.72 11.73 -20.09
C ARG A 235 9.75 11.84 -18.99
N VAL A 236 10.46 12.97 -18.98
CA VAL A 236 11.32 13.34 -17.86
C VAL A 236 10.43 13.85 -16.72
N VAL A 237 10.57 13.25 -15.55
CA VAL A 237 9.83 13.59 -14.34
C VAL A 237 10.77 14.33 -13.40
N SER A 238 10.37 15.53 -12.98
CA SER A 238 11.17 16.34 -12.06
C SER A 238 11.23 15.74 -10.64
N VAL A 239 12.24 16.14 -9.87
CA VAL A 239 12.36 15.76 -8.45
C VAL A 239 11.14 16.23 -7.66
N ALA A 240 10.61 17.42 -7.95
CA ALA A 240 9.43 17.97 -7.29
C ALA A 240 8.17 17.12 -7.57
N GLU A 241 7.96 16.69 -8.82
CA GLU A 241 6.85 15.78 -9.16
C GLU A 241 6.96 14.42 -8.46
N LYS A 242 8.19 13.87 -8.36
CA LYS A 242 8.44 12.64 -7.60
C LYS A 242 8.16 12.84 -6.12
N ALA A 243 8.59 13.94 -5.52
CA ALA A 243 8.33 14.26 -4.12
C ALA A 243 6.81 14.36 -3.82
N CYS A 244 6.05 15.10 -4.65
CA CYS A 244 4.58 15.16 -4.52
C CYS A 244 3.95 13.76 -4.67
N THR A 245 4.41 12.97 -5.64
CA THR A 245 3.87 11.62 -5.86
C THR A 245 4.20 10.66 -4.72
N ARG A 246 5.40 10.73 -4.15
CA ARG A 246 5.80 9.96 -2.96
C ARG A 246 4.95 10.34 -1.75
N ARG A 247 4.71 11.63 -1.50
CA ARG A 247 3.80 12.09 -0.44
C ARG A 247 2.39 11.55 -0.63
N ARG A 248 1.84 11.62 -1.84
CA ARG A 248 0.52 11.04 -2.17
C ARG A 248 0.46 9.53 -1.93
N LEU A 249 1.52 8.81 -2.31
CA LEU A 249 1.62 7.36 -2.08
C LEU A 249 1.66 7.06 -0.58
N ALA A 250 2.48 7.78 0.18
CA ALA A 250 2.59 7.63 1.63
C ALA A 250 1.26 7.95 2.33
N GLU A 251 0.59 9.05 1.98
CA GLU A 251 -0.73 9.42 2.52
C GLU A 251 -1.77 8.33 2.26
N ARG A 252 -1.82 7.81 1.03
CA ARG A 252 -2.72 6.70 0.68
C ARG A 252 -2.37 5.43 1.42
N ALA A 253 -1.08 5.15 1.60
CA ALA A 253 -0.63 4.00 2.39
C ALA A 253 -1.09 4.11 3.84
N TYR A 254 -0.89 5.28 4.45
CA TYR A 254 -1.31 5.57 5.82
C TYR A 254 -2.83 5.46 5.98
N GLY A 255 -3.65 6.00 5.08
CA GLY A 255 -5.10 5.87 5.23
C GLY A 255 -5.62 4.47 4.91
N LYS A 256 -5.13 3.83 3.85
CA LYS A 256 -5.71 2.59 3.31
C LYS A 256 -5.18 1.31 3.98
N GLY A 257 -3.88 1.20 4.22
CA GLY A 257 -3.24 -0.06 4.61
C GLY A 257 -3.49 -1.18 3.59
N TRP A 258 -3.44 -2.43 4.05
CA TRP A 258 -3.60 -3.61 3.17
C TRP A 258 -4.83 -4.49 3.47
N ARG A 259 -5.52 -4.28 4.60
CA ARG A 259 -6.72 -5.02 5.01
C ARG A 259 -7.99 -4.53 4.31
N THR A 260 -7.98 -4.51 2.98
CA THR A 260 -9.10 -4.01 2.16
C THR A 260 -9.89 -5.16 1.55
N TYR A 261 -10.52 -5.98 2.40
CA TYR A 261 -11.35 -7.11 2.00
C TYR A 261 -12.53 -7.28 2.95
N GLU A 262 -13.57 -7.95 2.47
CA GLU A 262 -14.79 -8.21 3.24
C GLU A 262 -15.04 -9.72 3.33
N PHE A 263 -15.69 -10.13 4.41
CA PHE A 263 -16.09 -11.51 4.60
C PHE A 263 -17.48 -11.75 4.01
N PRO A 264 -17.65 -12.78 3.16
CA PRO A 264 -18.94 -13.10 2.55
C PRO A 264 -19.86 -13.80 3.57
N SER A 265 -21.16 -13.63 3.41
CA SER A 265 -22.21 -14.36 4.13
C SER A 265 -22.20 -15.85 3.75
N CYS A 266 -21.32 -16.65 4.36
CA CYS A 266 -21.12 -18.05 4.02
C CYS A 266 -20.57 -18.84 5.21
N GLU A 267 -21.22 -19.92 5.61
CA GLU A 267 -20.79 -20.82 6.70
C GLU A 267 -19.37 -21.35 6.49
N LYS A 268 -18.88 -21.40 5.24
CA LYS A 268 -17.56 -21.96 4.93
C LYS A 268 -16.41 -20.97 5.08
N ILE A 269 -16.66 -19.67 5.32
CA ILE A 269 -15.61 -18.70 5.57
C ILE A 269 -15.31 -18.59 7.07
N GLU A 270 -14.03 -18.48 7.43
CA GLU A 270 -13.61 -18.18 8.79
C GLU A 270 -12.41 -17.22 8.78
N PRO A 271 -12.32 -16.30 9.77
CA PRO A 271 -11.10 -15.56 10.01
C PRO A 271 -10.03 -16.50 10.53
N ARG A 272 -8.83 -16.44 9.94
CA ARG A 272 -7.70 -17.26 10.37
C ARG A 272 -6.44 -16.42 10.54
N ALA A 273 -5.63 -16.78 11.52
CA ALA A 273 -4.34 -16.14 11.74
C ALA A 273 -3.27 -16.62 10.75
N TYR A 274 -2.35 -15.74 10.38
CA TYR A 274 -1.18 -16.01 9.54
C TYR A 274 -0.08 -14.99 9.84
N ALA A 275 1.16 -15.43 10.01
CA ALA A 275 2.29 -14.55 10.37
C ALA A 275 2.00 -13.57 11.55
N GLY A 276 1.17 -14.00 12.51
CA GLY A 276 0.75 -13.18 13.67
C GLY A 276 -0.33 -12.13 13.40
N THR A 277 -0.80 -12.01 12.16
CA THR A 277 -1.97 -11.21 11.78
C THR A 277 -3.22 -12.07 11.83
N ASN A 278 -4.28 -11.57 12.47
CA ASN A 278 -5.57 -12.23 12.55
C ASN A 278 -6.48 -11.85 11.37
N GLU A 279 -7.66 -12.46 11.32
CA GLU A 279 -8.75 -12.00 10.45
C GLU A 279 -8.46 -12.08 8.95
N LEU A 280 -7.60 -13.02 8.51
CA LEU A 280 -7.47 -13.32 7.09
C LEU A 280 -8.60 -14.25 6.62
N PRO A 281 -9.16 -14.02 5.41
CA PRO A 281 -10.27 -14.82 4.92
C PRO A 281 -9.83 -16.21 4.47
N PHE A 282 -10.17 -17.23 5.27
CA PHE A 282 -9.91 -18.63 4.97
C PHE A 282 -11.22 -19.36 4.65
N CYS A 283 -11.27 -20.07 3.51
CA CYS A 283 -12.43 -20.87 3.15
C CYS A 283 -12.20 -22.35 3.48
N ARG A 284 -12.95 -22.89 4.43
CA ARG A 284 -12.87 -24.31 4.85
C ARG A 284 -13.13 -25.28 3.71
N TRP A 285 -14.11 -24.97 2.85
CA TRP A 285 -14.44 -25.82 1.70
C TRP A 285 -13.32 -25.88 0.66
N LYS A 286 -12.58 -24.76 0.45
CA LYS A 286 -11.43 -24.72 -0.46
C LYS A 286 -10.11 -25.12 0.23
N GLY A 287 -10.08 -25.15 1.56
CA GLY A 287 -8.91 -25.48 2.36
C GLY A 287 -7.78 -24.46 2.29
N ARG A 288 -8.05 -23.17 2.00
CA ARG A 288 -7.02 -22.13 1.83
C ARG A 288 -7.56 -20.71 2.02
N PHE A 289 -6.65 -19.74 2.09
CA PHE A 289 -6.97 -18.32 1.95
C PHE A 289 -7.54 -18.01 0.55
N VAL A 290 -8.46 -17.04 0.49
CA VAL A 290 -9.24 -16.72 -0.72
C VAL A 290 -9.33 -15.22 -0.96
N HIS A 291 -9.60 -14.83 -2.21
CA HIS A 291 -10.15 -13.51 -2.53
C HIS A 291 -11.69 -13.58 -2.45
N PRO A 292 -12.35 -13.17 -1.36
CA PRO A 292 -13.74 -13.55 -1.15
C PRO A 292 -14.69 -13.01 -2.22
N ALA A 293 -14.53 -11.74 -2.60
CA ALA A 293 -15.36 -11.11 -3.64
C ALA A 293 -15.23 -11.76 -5.04
N ALA A 294 -14.14 -12.48 -5.31
CA ALA A 294 -13.92 -13.15 -6.60
C ALA A 294 -14.20 -14.66 -6.55
N GLU A 295 -14.12 -15.29 -5.37
CA GLU A 295 -14.11 -16.74 -5.23
C GLU A 295 -15.27 -17.33 -4.42
N CYS A 296 -15.94 -16.51 -3.61
CA CYS A 296 -16.86 -16.94 -2.56
C CYS A 296 -18.23 -16.24 -2.64
N GLY A 297 -18.61 -15.77 -3.83
CA GLY A 297 -19.98 -15.29 -4.09
C GLY A 297 -21.02 -16.42 -4.13
N ILE A 298 -22.30 -16.04 -4.27
CA ILE A 298 -23.46 -16.97 -4.25
C ILE A 298 -23.41 -18.08 -5.31
N SER A 299 -22.66 -17.88 -6.39
CA SER A 299 -22.47 -18.87 -7.46
C SER A 299 -21.39 -19.92 -7.14
N CYS A 300 -20.69 -19.79 -6.01
CA CYS A 300 -19.67 -20.75 -5.60
C CYS A 300 -20.31 -22.10 -5.26
N PRO A 301 -19.84 -23.24 -5.80
CA PRO A 301 -20.42 -24.56 -5.50
C PRO A 301 -20.35 -24.98 -4.03
N GLY A 302 -19.44 -24.38 -3.26
CA GLY A 302 -19.33 -24.58 -1.82
C GLY A 302 -19.93 -23.44 -0.99
N HIS A 303 -20.71 -22.54 -1.62
CA HIS A 303 -21.43 -21.50 -0.89
C HIS A 303 -22.52 -22.13 -0.04
N ASP A 304 -22.56 -21.73 1.23
CA ASP A 304 -23.53 -22.22 2.20
C ASP A 304 -23.98 -21.01 3.02
N PRO A 305 -25.19 -20.46 2.79
CA PRO A 305 -25.59 -19.17 3.35
C PRO A 305 -25.57 -19.16 4.88
N ASP A 306 -24.87 -18.18 5.46
CA ASP A 306 -24.81 -17.90 6.90
C ASP A 306 -24.42 -16.44 7.12
N ASP A 307 -24.53 -15.93 8.34
CA ASP A 307 -24.06 -14.59 8.67
C ASP A 307 -22.53 -14.48 8.48
N PRO A 308 -22.01 -13.34 7.96
CA PRO A 308 -20.57 -13.16 7.86
C PRO A 308 -19.94 -13.10 9.27
N PRO A 309 -18.70 -13.60 9.45
CA PRO A 309 -17.98 -13.45 10.71
C PRO A 309 -17.89 -12.00 11.16
N ASP A 310 -18.05 -11.78 12.47
CA ASP A 310 -17.78 -10.50 13.13
C ASP A 310 -16.26 -10.30 13.24
N VAL A 311 -15.71 -9.40 12.42
CA VAL A 311 -14.27 -9.09 12.35
C VAL A 311 -14.06 -7.58 12.47
N ASP A 312 -13.00 -7.17 13.15
CA ASP A 312 -12.65 -5.75 13.32
C ASP A 312 -11.24 -5.47 12.75
N LEU A 313 -11.19 -5.39 11.42
CA LEU A 313 -9.96 -5.20 10.66
C LEU A 313 -9.20 -3.93 11.04
N GLU A 314 -9.90 -2.90 11.51
CA GLU A 314 -9.29 -1.66 11.99
C GLU A 314 -8.63 -1.84 13.36
N SER A 315 -9.29 -2.51 14.31
CA SER A 315 -8.64 -2.87 15.58
C SER A 315 -7.41 -3.75 15.37
N GLU A 316 -7.49 -4.71 14.46
CA GLU A 316 -6.35 -5.58 14.14
C GLU A 316 -5.21 -4.79 13.47
N ARG A 317 -5.53 -3.78 12.66
CA ARG A 317 -4.55 -2.87 12.07
C ARG A 317 -3.86 -1.99 13.11
N ASP A 318 -4.62 -1.36 14.00
CA ASP A 318 -4.13 -0.51 15.09
C ASP A 318 -3.20 -1.30 16.03
N ARG A 319 -3.52 -2.58 16.27
CA ARG A 319 -2.67 -3.50 17.06
C ARG A 319 -1.33 -3.82 16.38
N ARG A 320 -1.30 -3.85 15.04
CA ARG A 320 -0.20 -4.44 14.25
C ARG A 320 0.70 -3.45 13.55
N SER A 321 0.30 -2.18 13.49
CA SER A 321 1.00 -1.16 12.74
C SER A 321 1.01 0.15 13.53
N PRO A 322 1.87 1.11 13.19
CA PRO A 322 1.88 2.42 13.84
C PRO A 322 0.72 3.34 13.38
N TRP A 323 -0.24 2.82 12.60
CA TRP A 323 -1.47 3.55 12.27
C TRP A 323 -2.33 3.68 13.52
N VAL A 324 -2.90 4.88 13.74
CA VAL A 324 -3.74 5.17 14.90
C VAL A 324 -5.20 5.30 14.49
N ARG A 325 -6.05 4.40 14.98
CA ARG A 325 -7.50 4.38 14.70
C ARG A 325 -8.21 5.62 15.22
N GLU A 326 -8.00 5.93 16.49
CA GLU A 326 -8.65 7.04 17.19
C GLU A 326 -7.58 7.99 17.76
N PRO A 327 -7.07 8.93 16.95
CA PRO A 327 -6.09 9.88 17.46
C PRO A 327 -6.74 10.81 18.50
N ASP A 328 -6.01 11.10 19.58
CA ASP A 328 -6.44 11.97 20.69
C ASP A 328 -6.94 13.37 20.26
N GLY A 329 -6.69 13.75 19.01
CA GLY A 329 -7.20 14.94 18.34
C GLY A 329 -6.45 16.21 18.74
N GLN A 330 -5.98 16.97 17.74
CA GLN A 330 -5.47 18.34 17.95
C GLN A 330 -6.57 19.41 17.95
N ARG A 331 -7.83 19.06 18.24
CA ARG A 331 -8.88 20.07 18.40
C ARG A 331 -8.55 20.90 19.63
N ARG A 332 -7.96 22.09 19.42
CA ARG A 332 -7.88 23.10 20.46
C ARG A 332 -9.29 23.27 21.02
N ARG A 333 -9.51 22.88 22.28
CA ARG A 333 -10.64 23.39 23.06
C ARG A 333 -10.61 24.89 22.86
N GLN A 334 -11.66 25.47 22.27
CA GLN A 334 -11.88 26.90 22.39
C GLN A 334 -11.86 27.19 23.88
N ALA A 335 -10.76 27.74 24.39
CA ALA A 335 -10.73 28.39 25.69
C ALA A 335 -11.55 29.66 25.49
N GLY A 336 -12.87 29.52 25.62
CA GLY A 336 -13.84 30.57 25.43
C GLY A 336 -14.69 30.72 26.67
N LEU A 337 -14.59 31.91 27.28
CA LEU A 337 -15.69 32.65 27.90
C LEU A 337 -15.94 32.55 29.42
N ASP A 338 -15.03 32.02 30.24
CA ASP A 338 -15.17 32.10 31.71
C ASP A 338 -14.54 33.36 32.36
N ARG A 339 -14.19 34.39 31.58
CA ARG A 339 -13.57 35.63 32.10
C ARG A 339 -14.43 36.88 32.04
N PHE A 340 -15.72 36.73 31.78
CA PHE A 340 -16.72 37.78 31.97
C PHE A 340 -17.91 37.20 32.74
N GLY A 341 -17.71 37.03 34.05
CA GLY A 341 -18.74 36.69 35.04
C GLY A 341 -18.52 37.50 36.29
#